data_AF-A0A352Q4U7-F1
#
_entry.id   AF-A0A352Q4U7-F1
#
_cell.length_a   1.000
_cell.length_b   1.000
_cell.length_c   1.000
_cell.angle_alpha   90.00
_cell.angle_beta   90.00
_cell.angle_gamma   90.00
#
_symmetry.space_group_name_H-M   'P 1'
#
loop_
_entity.id
_entity.type
_entity.pdbx_description
1 polymer ?
#
loop_
_entity_poly.entity_id
_entity_poly.type
_entity_poly.pdbx_seq_one_letter_code
_entity_poly.pdbx_strand_id
1 'polypeptide(L)' 'NHHLWSKTRIGLAQMDGQYKVVHETEELMEPDPFPKGYQ' A
#
# COMPACT_ATOMS: atom_id res chain seq x y z
N ASN A 1 -20.32 4.56 0.45
CA ASN A 1 -18.93 5.07 0.53
C ASN A 1 -17.97 3.96 0.13
N HIS A 2 -17.63 3.85 -1.15
CA HIS A 2 -16.60 2.94 -1.70
C HIS A 2 -15.17 3.51 -1.56
N HIS A 3 -14.99 4.50 -0.67
CA HIS A 3 -13.84 5.42 -0.64
C HIS A 3 -12.55 4.85 -0.04
N LEU A 4 -12.45 3.53 0.14
CA LEU A 4 -11.32 2.89 0.81
C LEU A 4 -10.49 1.98 -0.13
N TRP A 5 -10.89 1.82 -1.40
CA TRP A 5 -10.07 1.15 -2.40
C TRP A 5 -8.79 1.94 -2.63
N SER A 6 -7.64 1.26 -2.53
CA SER A 6 -6.34 1.93 -2.50
C SER A 6 -5.30 1.16 -3.33
N LYS A 7 -4.30 1.88 -3.85
CA LYS A 7 -3.07 1.27 -4.35
C LYS A 7 -2.02 1.26 -3.25
N THR A 8 -1.24 0.18 -3.15
CA THR A 8 -0.12 0.11 -2.21
C THR A 8 1.18 0.35 -2.95
N ARG A 9 2.04 1.21 -2.39
CA ARG A 9 3.40 1.46 -2.88
C ARG A 9 4.40 1.21 -1.77
N ILE A 10 5.48 0.51 -2.09
CA ILE A 10 6.64 0.32 -1.21
C ILE A 10 7.79 1.14 -1.78
N GLY A 11 8.31 2.06 -0.98
CA GLY A 11 9.45 2.91 -1.34
C GLY A 11 10.66 2.63 -0.46
N LEU A 12 11.85 2.57 -1.07
CA LEU A 12 13.11 2.62 -0.35
C LEU A 12 13.47 4.10 -0.10
N ALA A 13 13.59 4.47 1.18
CA ALA A 13 14.03 5.81 1.57
C ALA A 13 15.50 6.04 1.15
N GLN A 14 15.79 7.19 0.56
CA GLN A 14 17.13 7.61 0.16
C GLN A 14 17.66 8.71 1.08
N MET A 15 18.99 8.89 1.06
CA MET A 15 19.69 9.85 1.93
C MET A 15 19.35 11.32 1.60
N ASP A 16 18.84 11.59 0.39
CA ASP A 16 18.37 12.91 -0.04
C ASP A 16 16.92 13.21 0.38
N GLY A 17 16.28 12.30 1.13
CA GLY A 17 14.90 12.43 1.60
C GLY A 17 13.85 11.96 0.60
N GLN A 18 14.25 11.56 -0.61
CA GLN A 18 13.33 11.02 -1.62
C GLN A 18 13.11 9.52 -1.40
N TYR A 19 12.02 8.98 -1.95
CA TYR A 19 11.72 7.55 -1.93
C TYR A 19 11.78 6.98 -3.34
N LYS A 20 12.54 5.90 -3.52
CA LYS A 20 12.53 5.11 -4.75
C LYS A 20 11.45 4.04 -4.64
N VAL A 21 10.41 4.11 -5.46
CA VAL A 21 9.37 3.06 -5.52
C VAL A 21 10.00 1.76 -6.03
N VAL A 22 9.89 0.69 -5.23
CA VAL A 22 10.40 -0.64 -5.58
C VAL A 22 9.29 -1.64 -5.86
N HIS A 23 8.08 -1.35 -5.38
CA HIS A 23 6.90 -2.15 -5.67
C HIS A 23 5.65 -1.28 -5.64
N GLU A 24 4.71 -1.57 -6.52
CA GLU A 24 3.37 -0.97 -6.57
C GLU A 24 2.37 -2.04 -7.00
N THR A 25 1.18 -2.02 -6.40
CA THR A 25 0.08 -2.88 -6.83
C THR A 25 -0.43 -2.41 -8.19
N GLU A 26 -0.59 -3.34 -9.13
CA GLU A 26 -1.02 -3.02 -10.50
C GLU A 26 -2.40 -2.33 -10.50
N GLU A 27 -3.31 -2.86 -9.69
CA GLU A 27 -4.69 -2.40 -9.57
C GLU A 27 -5.02 -1.89 -8.16
N LEU A 28 -6.21 -1.31 -8.03
CA LEU A 28 -6.79 -0.97 -6.73
C LEU A 28 -7.12 -2.23 -5.94
N MET A 29 -6.80 -2.21 -4.65
CA MET A 29 -7.11 -3.28 -3.71
C MET A 29 -8.31 -2.89 -2.84
N GLU A 30 -9.19 -3.86 -2.59
CA GLU A 30 -10.31 -3.73 -1.65
C GLU A 30 -9.80 -3.78 -0.20
N PRO A 31 -10.34 -2.94 0.71
CA PRO A 31 -9.97 -2.99 2.12
C PRO A 31 -10.54 -4.25 2.82
N ASP A 32 -9.70 -4.96 3.55
CA ASP A 32 -10.11 -5.99 4.52
C ASP A 32 -9.73 -5.54 5.93
N PRO A 33 -10.67 -4.93 6.70
CA PRO A 33 -10.37 -4.43 8.04
C PRO A 33 -10.19 -5.55 9.08
N PHE A 34 -10.59 -6.79 8.78
CA PHE A 34 -10.52 -7.92 9.72
C PHE A 34 -9.92 -9.17 9.04
N PRO A 35 -8.63 -9.12 8.67
CA PRO A 35 -7.98 -10.24 8.00
C PRO A 35 -7.89 -11.45 8.92
N LYS A 36 -8.07 -12.64 8.35
CA LYS A 36 -7.94 -13.91 9.09
C LYS A 36 -6.55 -14.02 9.72
N GLY A 37 -6.48 -14.32 11.02
CA GLY A 37 -5.23 -14.52 11.76
C GLY A 37 -4.75 -13.33 12.61
N TYR A 38 -5.44 -12.18 12.54
CA TYR A 38 -5.30 -11.09 13.51
C TYR A 38 -6.32 -11.30 14.65
N GLN A 39 -6.00 -12.14 15.63
CA GLN A 39 -6.78 -12.29 16.87
C GLN A 39 -5.88 -12.29 18.09
#